data_AF-A0A1W9MUP8-F1
#
_entry.id   AF-A0A1W9MUP8-F1
#
_cell.length_a   1.000
_cell.length_b   1.000
_cell.length_c   1.000
_cell.angle_alpha   90.00
_cell.angle_beta   90.00
_cell.angle_gamma   90.00
#
_symmetry.space_group_name_H-M   'P 1'
#
loop_
_entity.id
_entity.type
_entity.pdbx_description
1 polymer ?
#
loop_
_entity_poly.entity_id
_entity_poly.type
_entity_poly.pdbx_seq_one_letter_code
_entity_poly.pdbx_strand_id
1 'polypeptide(L)'
;MFIIHTGKNNTKGLMGLWQDIPSASISFSESSEAKQETECLISLPDDPLEADVSVSRLERDLQTKIHALSKGGKFLQQLPVKAELSFSVSSDMDTDSPEIRLQQHIAWLKSGGKDSVSFGWGFSDKHSETVSGFETFIRKIPEFLKPTLCIETRIEESLFACTRAGIGGDMKTLWRLTEEDFISLHQRNVLFTLDSRTALFQLLAQIMTGAAALAVRFSLPGGAITALPAAWRYIQDVMQRAEGLRL
;
A
#
# COMPACT_ATOMS: atom_id res chain seq x y z
N MET A 1 -14.97 4.76 0.26
CA MET A 1 -14.74 5.68 -0.87
C MET A 1 -13.31 6.17 -0.79
N PHE A 2 -12.57 6.18 -1.91
CA PHE A 2 -11.17 6.57 -1.96
C PHE A 2 -10.96 7.68 -2.98
N ILE A 3 -10.07 8.62 -2.69
CA ILE A 3 -9.61 9.61 -3.68
C ILE A 3 -8.17 9.31 -4.07
N ILE A 4 -7.92 9.32 -5.38
CA ILE A 4 -6.57 9.46 -5.91
C ILE A 4 -6.41 10.95 -6.25
N HIS A 5 -5.74 11.69 -5.37
CA HIS A 5 -5.35 13.07 -5.66
C HIS A 5 -4.05 13.06 -6.46
N THR A 6 -4.07 13.74 -7.60
CA THR A 6 -2.90 14.02 -8.43
C THR A 6 -2.00 15.13 -7.87
N GLY A 7 -2.38 15.74 -6.75
CA GLY A 7 -1.70 16.87 -6.11
C GLY A 7 -0.45 16.51 -5.29
N LYS A 8 0.41 17.52 -5.06
CA LYS A 8 1.80 17.43 -4.56
C LYS A 8 1.97 16.96 -3.10
N ASN A 9 0.90 16.71 -2.35
CA ASN A 9 0.97 16.38 -0.94
C ASN A 9 0.26 15.05 -0.63
N ASN A 10 0.97 14.17 0.08
CA ASN A 10 0.53 13.47 1.31
C ASN A 10 0.74 11.93 1.28
N THR A 11 1.57 11.45 2.21
CA THR A 11 2.17 10.10 2.31
C THR A 11 1.38 9.09 3.16
N LYS A 12 0.13 9.39 3.53
CA LYS A 12 -0.64 8.56 4.49
C LYS A 12 -1.69 7.66 3.85
N GLY A 13 -1.48 7.30 2.58
CA GLY A 13 -2.38 6.42 1.84
C GLY A 13 -2.01 4.94 1.93
N LEU A 14 -2.94 4.07 1.56
CA LEU A 14 -2.60 2.65 1.36
C LEU A 14 -1.63 2.56 0.16
N MET A 15 -0.43 1.98 0.38
CA MET A 15 0.74 2.09 -0.52
C MET A 15 1.17 3.55 -0.83
N GLY A 16 0.72 4.55 -0.08
CA GLY A 16 0.94 5.96 -0.40
C GLY A 16 0.20 6.45 -1.66
N LEU A 17 -0.67 5.63 -2.26
CA LEU A 17 -1.37 5.93 -3.53
C LEU A 17 -2.85 6.26 -3.33
N TRP A 18 -3.44 5.76 -2.25
CA TRP A 18 -4.87 5.85 -1.98
C TRP A 18 -5.15 6.70 -0.76
N GLN A 19 -5.84 7.82 -0.90
CA GLN A 19 -6.25 8.63 0.24
C GLN A 19 -7.67 8.26 0.67
N ASP A 20 -7.89 8.16 1.97
CA ASP A 20 -9.24 8.12 2.51
C ASP A 20 -9.86 9.49 2.27
N ILE A 21 -11.09 9.54 1.77
CA ILE A 21 -11.84 10.79 1.82
C ILE A 21 -12.09 11.07 3.30
N PRO A 22 -11.72 12.25 3.83
CA PRO A 22 -12.20 12.64 5.14
C PRO A 22 -13.72 12.56 5.08
N SER A 23 -14.33 11.74 5.94
CA SER A 23 -15.78 11.63 6.05
C SER A 23 -16.36 12.99 6.46
N ALA A 24 -16.45 13.93 5.53
CA ALA A 24 -17.30 15.09 5.66
C ALA A 24 -18.71 14.52 5.65
N SER A 25 -19.39 14.69 6.77
CA SER A 25 -20.75 14.27 7.04
C SER A 25 -21.74 14.92 6.06
N ILE A 26 -21.74 14.49 4.79
CA ILE A 26 -22.79 14.83 3.84
C ILE A 26 -23.78 13.68 3.91
N SER A 27 -24.66 13.77 4.90
CA SER A 27 -25.80 12.89 5.09
C SER A 27 -26.80 13.17 3.98
N PHE A 28 -26.73 12.43 2.86
CA PHE A 28 -27.86 12.27 1.96
C PHE A 28 -28.36 10.83 2.08
N SER A 29 -29.43 10.68 2.86
CA SER A 29 -30.22 9.47 2.90
C SER A 29 -31.01 9.39 1.60
N GLU A 30 -30.51 8.65 0.61
CA GLU A 30 -31.36 8.12 -0.45
C GLU A 30 -31.39 6.60 -0.29
N SER A 31 -32.50 6.14 0.29
CA SER A 31 -32.87 4.74 0.44
C SER A 31 -33.07 4.11 -0.93
N SER A 32 -32.00 3.54 -1.44
CA SER A 32 -32.01 2.46 -2.44
C SER A 32 -31.15 1.36 -1.86
N GLU A 33 -31.51 0.10 -2.08
CA GLU A 33 -30.60 -1.04 -1.94
C GLU A 33 -29.46 -0.89 -2.98
N ALA A 34 -28.63 0.14 -2.80
CA ALA A 34 -27.45 0.37 -3.60
C ALA A 34 -26.45 -0.69 -3.15
N LYS A 35 -26.25 -1.68 -4.03
CA LYS A 35 -25.10 -2.59 -4.02
C LYS A 35 -23.89 -1.82 -3.51
N GLN A 36 -23.33 -2.24 -2.37
CA GLN A 36 -22.19 -1.57 -1.74
C GLN A 36 -21.01 -1.56 -2.73
N GLU A 37 -20.86 -0.47 -3.46
CA GLU A 37 -19.78 -0.25 -4.41
C GLU A 37 -18.64 0.47 -3.71
N THR A 38 -17.40 0.10 -4.05
CA THR A 38 -16.27 0.96 -3.69
C THR A 38 -16.22 2.07 -4.71
N GLU A 39 -16.46 3.28 -4.27
CA GLU A 39 -16.34 4.46 -5.13
C GLU A 39 -14.91 5.01 -5.04
N CYS A 40 -14.28 5.13 -6.20
CA CYS A 40 -12.94 5.65 -6.41
C CYS A 40 -13.06 6.92 -7.23
N LEU A 41 -12.70 8.05 -6.63
CA LEU A 41 -12.73 9.35 -7.27
C LEU A 41 -11.31 9.74 -7.70
N ILE A 42 -11.17 10.06 -8.99
CA ILE A 42 -9.92 10.60 -9.54
C ILE A 42 -10.19 12.05 -9.95
N SER A 43 -9.60 12.96 -9.19
CA SER A 43 -9.65 14.39 -9.46
C SER A 43 -8.42 14.77 -10.27
N LEU A 44 -8.65 15.29 -11.48
CA LEU A 44 -7.60 15.75 -12.39
C LEU A 44 -7.59 17.28 -12.48
N PRO A 45 -6.43 17.88 -12.77
CA PRO A 45 -6.34 19.26 -13.24
C PRO A 45 -7.09 19.47 -14.55
N ASP A 46 -7.43 20.73 -14.81
CA ASP A 46 -8.17 21.16 -15.99
C ASP A 46 -7.33 21.25 -17.24
N ASP A 47 -6.05 21.54 -17.08
CA ASP A 47 -5.10 21.47 -18.17
C ASP A 47 -4.85 19.98 -18.52
N PRO A 48 -5.23 19.51 -19.72
CA PRO A 48 -5.01 18.12 -20.13
C PRO A 48 -3.53 17.74 -20.09
N LEU A 49 -2.61 18.68 -20.32
CA LEU A 49 -1.18 18.42 -20.21
C LEU A 49 -0.75 18.22 -18.75
N GLU A 50 -1.29 19.00 -17.82
CA GLU A 50 -1.01 18.84 -16.39
C GLU A 50 -1.62 17.55 -15.82
N ALA A 51 -2.83 17.20 -16.28
CA ALA A 51 -3.47 15.93 -15.96
C ALA A 51 -2.65 14.73 -16.48
N ASP A 52 -2.20 14.78 -17.72
CA ASP A 52 -1.35 13.76 -18.34
C ASP A 52 -0.04 13.54 -17.56
N VAL A 53 0.66 14.64 -17.22
CA VAL A 53 1.90 14.60 -16.43
C VAL A 53 1.66 13.98 -15.05
N SER A 54 0.51 14.28 -14.44
CA SER A 54 0.15 13.78 -13.12
C SER A 54 -0.17 12.28 -13.14
N VAL A 55 -0.98 11.83 -14.10
CA VAL A 55 -1.28 10.39 -14.27
C VAL A 55 0.00 9.62 -14.58
N SER A 56 0.84 10.13 -15.48
CA SER A 56 2.14 9.54 -15.81
C SER A 56 3.07 9.43 -14.59
N ARG A 57 3.00 10.38 -13.65
CA ARG A 57 3.76 10.33 -12.39
C ARG A 57 3.24 9.23 -11.48
N LEU A 58 1.93 9.12 -11.32
CA LEU A 58 1.30 8.09 -10.50
C LEU A 58 1.59 6.68 -11.06
N GLU A 59 1.47 6.49 -12.36
CA GLU A 59 1.80 5.22 -13.03
C GLU A 59 3.26 4.81 -12.76
N ARG A 60 4.22 5.75 -12.90
CA ARG A 60 5.63 5.51 -12.60
C ARG A 60 5.87 5.18 -11.12
N ASP A 61 5.18 5.85 -10.21
CA ASP A 61 5.28 5.59 -8.77
C ASP A 61 4.76 4.18 -8.44
N LEU A 62 3.58 3.82 -8.94
CA LEU A 62 2.99 2.49 -8.79
C LEU A 62 3.93 1.39 -9.32
N GLN A 63 4.50 1.55 -10.52
CA GLN A 63 5.44 0.57 -11.07
C GLN A 63 6.70 0.41 -10.21
N THR A 64 7.17 1.51 -9.61
CA THR A 64 8.32 1.49 -8.70
C THR A 64 7.99 0.71 -7.44
N LYS A 65 6.80 0.91 -6.87
CA LYS A 65 6.33 0.17 -5.69
C LYS A 65 6.08 -1.31 -5.99
N ILE A 66 5.51 -1.64 -7.15
CA ILE A 66 5.34 -3.05 -7.58
C ILE A 66 6.71 -3.74 -7.67
N HIS A 67 7.70 -3.08 -8.25
CA HIS A 67 9.06 -3.63 -8.34
C HIS A 67 9.69 -3.81 -6.95
N ALA A 68 9.60 -2.80 -6.09
CA ALA A 68 10.10 -2.84 -4.72
C ALA A 68 9.41 -3.95 -3.89
N LEU A 69 8.09 -4.08 -4.03
CA LEU A 69 7.28 -5.11 -3.41
C LEU A 69 7.74 -6.52 -3.83
N SER A 70 7.96 -6.75 -5.13
CA SER A 70 8.45 -8.04 -5.63
C SER A 70 9.82 -8.39 -5.03
N LYS A 71 10.72 -7.41 -4.96
CA LYS A 71 12.06 -7.57 -4.37
C LYS A 71 11.97 -7.87 -2.87
N GLY A 72 11.20 -7.08 -2.11
CA GLY A 72 11.02 -7.26 -0.66
C GLY A 72 10.35 -8.60 -0.30
N GLY A 73 9.34 -8.99 -1.07
CA GLY A 73 8.68 -10.29 -0.92
C GLY A 73 9.63 -11.47 -1.11
N LYS A 74 10.44 -11.44 -2.20
CA LYS A 74 11.49 -12.45 -2.44
C LYS A 74 12.50 -12.50 -1.30
N PHE A 75 12.90 -11.35 -0.76
CA PHE A 75 13.83 -11.29 0.36
C PHE A 75 13.26 -11.97 1.62
N LEU A 76 12.02 -11.66 2.02
CA LEU A 76 11.37 -12.34 3.15
C LEU A 76 11.31 -13.86 2.94
N GLN A 77 11.03 -14.28 1.70
CA GLN A 77 11.01 -15.69 1.31
C GLN A 77 12.40 -16.33 1.18
N GLN A 78 13.51 -15.60 1.24
CA GLN A 78 14.86 -16.16 1.09
C GLN A 78 15.79 -15.83 2.27
N LEU A 79 15.28 -15.14 3.30
CA LEU A 79 16.07 -14.69 4.44
C LEU A 79 16.83 -15.87 5.10
N PRO A 80 18.18 -15.82 5.18
CA PRO A 80 18.97 -16.92 5.71
C PRO A 80 18.81 -17.05 7.23
N VAL A 81 18.67 -18.29 7.70
CA VAL A 81 18.50 -18.62 9.14
C VAL A 81 19.77 -18.38 9.96
N LYS A 82 20.94 -18.47 9.32
CA LYS A 82 22.28 -18.32 9.93
C LYS A 82 22.85 -16.90 9.86
N ALA A 83 22.02 -15.86 9.80
CA ALA A 83 22.49 -14.51 10.09
C ALA A 83 22.75 -14.37 11.60
N GLU A 84 23.65 -15.19 12.13
CA GLU A 84 24.30 -14.90 13.40
C GLU A 84 25.08 -13.60 13.19
N LEU A 85 24.83 -12.65 14.08
CA LEU A 85 25.55 -11.38 14.16
C LEU A 85 27.05 -11.66 14.24
N SER A 86 27.72 -11.68 13.09
CA SER A 86 29.11 -11.27 13.07
C SER A 86 29.07 -9.78 13.38
N PHE A 87 29.27 -9.45 14.65
CA PHE A 87 29.53 -8.11 15.16
C PHE A 87 30.88 -7.59 14.62
N SER A 88 31.03 -7.53 13.30
CA SER A 88 31.92 -6.56 12.67
C SER A 88 31.09 -5.30 12.47
N VAL A 89 30.75 -4.65 13.59
CA VAL A 89 30.27 -3.26 13.60
C VAL A 89 31.46 -2.40 13.18
N SER A 90 31.66 -2.28 11.87
CA SER A 90 32.31 -1.09 11.34
C SER A 90 31.33 0.05 11.59
N SER A 91 31.79 1.05 12.34
CA SER A 91 31.07 2.24 12.82
C SER A 91 30.40 3.11 11.73
N ASP A 92 30.39 2.68 10.47
CA ASP A 92 29.87 3.39 9.30
C ASP A 92 28.66 2.69 8.63
N MET A 93 28.14 1.60 9.20
CA MET A 93 26.95 0.94 8.66
C MET A 93 25.70 1.75 8.98
N ASP A 94 24.97 2.14 7.92
CA ASP A 94 23.63 2.71 7.92
C ASP A 94 22.68 1.87 8.80
N THR A 95 22.60 2.23 10.09
CA THR A 95 21.79 1.55 11.12
C THR A 95 20.29 1.59 10.82
N ASP A 96 19.90 2.28 9.75
CA ASP A 96 18.52 2.46 9.32
C ASP A 96 18.09 1.53 8.16
N SER A 97 18.83 0.44 7.89
CA SER A 97 18.44 -0.55 6.88
C SER A 97 17.19 -1.37 7.29
N PRO A 98 16.20 -1.55 6.38
CA PRO A 98 15.01 -2.38 6.58
C PRO A 98 15.38 -3.80 7.02
N GLU A 99 16.45 -4.35 6.46
CA GLU A 99 16.95 -5.68 6.76
C GLU A 99 17.43 -5.80 8.20
N ILE A 100 18.20 -4.81 8.68
CA ILE A 100 18.68 -4.75 10.07
C ILE A 100 17.50 -4.63 11.03
N ARG A 101 16.53 -3.74 10.74
CA ARG A 101 15.33 -3.57 11.57
C ARG A 101 14.47 -4.83 11.62
N LEU A 102 14.33 -5.55 10.51
CA LEU A 102 13.61 -6.83 10.47
C LEU A 102 14.31 -7.88 11.35
N GLN A 103 15.63 -8.01 11.24
CA GLN A 103 16.40 -8.98 12.05
C GLN A 103 16.29 -8.69 13.54
N GLN A 104 16.38 -7.42 13.94
CA GLN A 104 16.16 -6.99 15.33
C GLN A 104 14.75 -7.35 15.82
N HIS A 105 13.73 -7.13 14.97
CA HIS A 105 12.35 -7.48 15.30
C HIS A 105 12.18 -9.00 15.46
N ILE A 106 12.77 -9.81 14.58
CA ILE A 106 12.76 -11.28 14.69
C ILE A 106 13.44 -11.72 16.00
N ALA A 107 14.58 -11.14 16.36
CA ALA A 107 15.28 -11.46 17.60
C ALA A 107 14.43 -11.16 18.84
N TRP A 108 13.75 -10.01 18.85
CA TRP A 108 12.80 -9.63 19.92
C TRP A 108 11.58 -10.55 19.98
N LEU A 109 11.02 -10.97 18.84
CA LEU A 109 9.94 -11.95 18.81
C LEU A 109 10.39 -13.29 19.39
N LYS A 110 11.62 -13.74 19.10
CA LYS A 110 12.18 -14.98 19.66
C LYS A 110 12.39 -14.94 21.18
N SER A 111 12.64 -13.77 21.77
CA SER A 111 12.71 -13.62 23.24
C SER A 111 11.33 -13.58 23.92
N GLY A 112 10.25 -13.77 23.15
CA GLY A 112 8.88 -13.75 23.65
C GLY A 112 8.39 -12.34 23.96
N GLY A 113 8.92 -11.33 23.25
CA GLY A 113 8.54 -9.93 23.45
C GLY A 113 8.96 -9.36 24.81
N LYS A 114 9.83 -10.08 25.54
CA LYS A 114 10.44 -9.59 26.77
C LYS A 114 11.70 -8.85 26.39
N ASP A 115 11.89 -7.66 26.94
CA ASP A 115 13.12 -6.88 26.85
C ASP A 115 14.24 -7.61 27.60
N SER A 116 14.75 -8.70 27.03
CA SER A 116 15.76 -9.53 27.67
C SER A 116 17.17 -8.92 27.59
N VAL A 117 17.32 -7.72 27.03
CA VAL A 117 18.57 -6.97 27.08
C VAL A 117 18.26 -5.48 27.13
N SER A 118 18.69 -4.83 28.21
CA SER A 118 18.66 -3.37 28.44
C SER A 118 19.58 -2.62 27.46
N PHE A 119 19.36 -2.74 26.16
CA PHE A 119 19.77 -1.70 25.21
C PHE A 119 18.59 -0.74 25.12
N GLY A 120 18.67 0.37 25.88
CA GLY A 120 17.60 1.36 26.11
C GLY A 120 17.14 2.12 24.86
N TRP A 121 16.64 1.40 23.87
CA TRP A 121 16.12 1.91 22.61
C TRP A 121 14.67 1.43 22.52
N GLY A 122 13.71 2.36 22.47
CA GLY A 122 12.25 2.15 22.52
C GLY A 122 11.67 1.22 21.45
N PHE A 123 12.05 -0.05 21.46
CA PHE A 123 11.63 -1.07 20.51
C PHE A 123 10.19 -1.52 20.82
N SER A 124 9.80 -1.53 22.10
CA SER A 124 8.40 -1.71 22.53
C SER A 124 7.48 -0.64 21.91
N ASP A 125 7.87 0.63 21.98
CA ASP A 125 7.08 1.73 21.40
C ASP A 125 6.97 1.60 19.87
N LYS A 126 8.09 1.34 19.20
CA LYS A 126 8.12 1.12 17.73
C LYS A 126 7.34 -0.14 17.30
N HIS A 127 7.29 -1.17 18.14
CA HIS A 127 6.47 -2.36 17.88
C HIS A 127 4.99 -2.02 17.98
N SER A 128 4.57 -1.29 19.03
CA SER A 128 3.19 -0.85 19.18
C SER A 128 2.71 0.00 17.99
N GLU A 129 3.56 0.89 17.48
CA GLU A 129 3.30 1.68 16.29
C GLU A 129 3.17 0.80 15.04
N THR A 130 4.05 -0.20 14.91
CA THR A 130 4.00 -1.17 13.80
C THR A 130 2.70 -1.98 13.80
N VAL A 131 2.26 -2.44 14.98
CA VAL A 131 1.01 -3.19 15.13
C VAL A 131 -0.19 -2.31 14.81
N SER A 132 -0.25 -1.10 15.37
CA SER A 132 -1.33 -0.13 15.09
C SER A 132 -1.42 0.25 13.61
N GLY A 133 -0.27 0.43 12.96
CA GLY A 133 -0.18 0.66 11.52
C GLY A 133 -0.70 -0.52 10.70
N PHE A 134 -0.33 -1.74 11.09
CA PHE A 134 -0.81 -2.97 10.45
C PHE A 134 -2.32 -3.19 10.64
N GLU A 135 -2.86 -2.97 11.84
CA GLU A 135 -4.31 -3.05 12.11
C GLU A 135 -5.09 -2.05 11.27
N THR A 136 -4.59 -0.83 11.16
CA THR A 136 -5.17 0.20 10.29
C THR A 136 -5.13 -0.24 8.83
N PHE A 137 -4.04 -0.85 8.37
CA PHE A 137 -3.95 -1.41 7.03
C PHE A 137 -4.97 -2.52 6.80
N ILE A 138 -5.06 -3.52 7.68
CA ILE A 138 -6.01 -4.63 7.56
C ILE A 138 -7.46 -4.13 7.56
N ARG A 139 -7.81 -3.15 8.40
CA ARG A 139 -9.16 -2.57 8.44
C ARG A 139 -9.59 -1.93 7.11
N LYS A 140 -8.64 -1.47 6.29
CA LYS A 140 -8.91 -0.89 4.96
C LYS A 140 -9.08 -1.93 3.87
N ILE A 141 -8.55 -3.14 4.02
CA ILE A 141 -8.58 -4.19 2.98
C ILE A 141 -10.01 -4.53 2.51
N PRO A 142 -11.02 -4.73 3.37
CA PRO A 142 -12.37 -5.12 2.92
C PRO A 142 -12.97 -4.16 1.89
N GLU A 143 -12.70 -2.86 2.02
CA GLU A 143 -13.13 -1.85 1.06
C GLU A 143 -12.51 -2.05 -0.33
N PHE A 144 -11.28 -2.55 -0.42
CA PHE A 144 -10.65 -2.87 -1.71
C PHE A 144 -11.04 -4.26 -2.24
N LEU A 145 -11.59 -5.12 -1.38
CA LEU A 145 -12.06 -6.45 -1.76
C LEU A 145 -13.50 -6.47 -2.26
N LYS A 146 -14.21 -5.33 -2.29
CA LYS A 146 -15.59 -5.30 -2.78
C LYS A 146 -15.68 -5.81 -4.22
N PRO A 147 -16.69 -6.63 -4.56
CA PRO A 147 -16.77 -7.26 -5.89
C PRO A 147 -16.76 -6.26 -7.07
N THR A 148 -17.28 -5.06 -6.82
CA THR A 148 -17.46 -4.00 -7.81
C THR A 148 -16.83 -2.70 -7.35
N LEU A 149 -16.12 -2.05 -8.28
CA LEU A 149 -15.46 -0.76 -8.12
C LEU A 149 -16.08 0.22 -9.11
N CYS A 150 -16.49 1.39 -8.63
CA CYS A 150 -16.94 2.51 -9.44
C CYS A 150 -15.79 3.52 -9.53
N ILE A 151 -15.36 3.87 -10.73
CA ILE A 151 -14.22 4.75 -11.00
C ILE A 151 -14.77 6.01 -11.67
N GLU A 152 -14.80 7.09 -10.91
CA GLU A 152 -15.20 8.40 -11.39
C GLU A 152 -13.98 9.21 -11.78
N THR A 153 -14.01 9.81 -12.98
CA THR A 153 -13.06 10.84 -13.37
C THR A 153 -13.78 12.18 -13.39
N ARG A 154 -13.26 13.12 -12.61
CA ARG A 154 -13.75 14.50 -12.52
C ARG A 154 -12.66 15.49 -12.95
N ILE A 155 -13.11 16.54 -13.64
CA ILE A 155 -12.34 17.71 -14.04
C ILE A 155 -13.10 18.92 -13.48
N GLU A 156 -12.45 19.79 -12.70
CA GLU A 156 -13.09 20.93 -12.03
C GLU A 156 -14.45 20.58 -11.34
N GLU A 157 -14.49 19.50 -10.57
CA GLU A 157 -15.69 18.94 -9.91
C GLU A 157 -16.79 18.39 -10.83
N SER A 158 -16.64 18.51 -12.16
CA SER A 158 -17.58 17.97 -13.13
C SER A 158 -17.30 16.51 -13.44
N LEU A 159 -18.29 15.64 -13.21
CA LEU A 159 -18.21 14.24 -13.62
C LEU A 159 -18.12 14.13 -15.15
N PHE A 160 -16.97 13.63 -15.62
CA PHE A 160 -16.66 13.44 -17.03
C PHE A 160 -17.03 12.03 -17.50
N ALA A 161 -16.58 11.02 -16.77
CA ALA A 161 -16.86 9.62 -17.06
C ALA A 161 -16.87 8.79 -15.79
N CYS A 162 -17.65 7.71 -15.83
CA CYS A 162 -17.82 6.76 -14.75
C CYS A 162 -17.66 5.35 -15.31
N THR A 163 -16.67 4.61 -14.83
CA THR A 163 -16.49 3.19 -15.17
C THR A 163 -16.81 2.32 -13.97
N ARG A 164 -17.80 1.44 -14.10
CA ARG A 164 -18.02 0.34 -13.17
C ARG A 164 -17.21 -0.87 -13.64
N ALA A 165 -16.32 -1.35 -12.78
CA ALA A 165 -15.47 -2.51 -13.02
C ALA A 165 -15.75 -3.60 -11.98
N GLY A 166 -16.05 -4.81 -12.43
CA GLY A 166 -16.11 -5.99 -11.58
C GLY A 166 -14.75 -6.65 -11.43
N ILE A 167 -14.60 -7.50 -10.41
CA ILE A 167 -13.37 -8.27 -10.17
C ILE A 167 -13.06 -9.27 -11.30
N GLY A 168 -14.08 -9.66 -12.09
CA GLY A 168 -13.96 -10.57 -13.23
C GLY A 168 -13.51 -9.91 -14.53
N GLY A 169 -13.22 -8.60 -14.51
CA GLY A 169 -12.81 -7.84 -15.70
C GLY A 169 -13.96 -7.32 -16.55
N ASP A 170 -15.22 -7.50 -16.11
CA ASP A 170 -16.36 -6.84 -16.73
C ASP A 170 -16.31 -5.33 -16.44
N MET A 171 -16.43 -4.52 -17.49
CA MET A 171 -16.35 -3.07 -17.40
C MET A 171 -17.49 -2.43 -18.17
N LYS A 172 -18.13 -1.42 -17.56
CA LYS A 172 -19.15 -0.59 -18.20
C LYS A 172 -18.84 0.86 -17.93
N THR A 173 -18.70 1.65 -19.00
CA THR A 173 -18.38 3.07 -18.90
C THR A 173 -19.56 3.91 -19.36
N LEU A 174 -19.91 4.90 -18.55
CA LEU A 174 -20.83 5.98 -18.88
C LEU A 174 -20.00 7.23 -19.17
N TRP A 175 -20.23 7.82 -20.34
CA TRP A 175 -19.55 9.02 -20.82
C TRP A 175 -20.49 10.21 -20.81
N ARG A 176 -20.05 11.33 -20.25
CA ARG A 176 -20.75 12.61 -20.38
C ARG A 176 -20.20 13.43 -21.55
N LEU A 177 -18.89 13.38 -21.74
CA LEU A 177 -18.16 14.03 -22.83
C LEU A 177 -17.38 12.94 -23.59
N THR A 178 -17.19 13.13 -24.90
CA THR A 178 -16.64 12.10 -25.81
C THR A 178 -15.46 12.61 -26.64
N GLU A 179 -14.79 13.66 -26.17
CA GLU A 179 -13.57 14.15 -26.81
C GLU A 179 -12.42 13.14 -26.59
N GLU A 180 -11.60 12.96 -27.62
CA GLU A 180 -10.62 11.88 -27.70
C GLU A 180 -9.57 11.95 -26.57
N ASP A 181 -9.09 13.15 -26.26
CA ASP A 181 -8.10 13.37 -25.20
C ASP A 181 -8.63 12.91 -23.84
N PHE A 182 -9.87 13.27 -23.50
CA PHE A 182 -10.46 12.89 -22.23
C PHE A 182 -10.84 11.40 -22.16
N ILE A 183 -11.19 10.78 -23.29
CA ILE A 183 -11.40 9.32 -23.36
C ILE A 183 -10.11 8.60 -22.98
N SER A 184 -8.99 8.99 -23.60
CA SER A 184 -7.69 8.37 -23.34
C SER A 184 -7.26 8.55 -21.87
N LEU A 185 -7.52 9.73 -21.30
CA LEU A 185 -7.21 10.06 -19.93
C LEU A 185 -8.03 9.23 -18.94
N HIS A 186 -9.34 9.08 -19.17
CA HIS A 186 -10.18 8.22 -18.34
C HIS A 186 -9.77 6.74 -18.42
N GLN A 187 -9.44 6.24 -19.62
CA GLN A 187 -8.98 4.86 -19.77
C GLN A 187 -7.71 4.58 -18.96
N ARG A 188 -6.73 5.50 -18.99
CA ARG A 188 -5.50 5.39 -18.19
C ARG A 188 -5.77 5.41 -16.70
N ASN A 189 -6.65 6.31 -16.25
CA ASN A 189 -7.10 6.37 -14.87
C ASN A 189 -7.76 5.08 -14.38
N VAL A 190 -8.58 4.47 -15.23
CA VAL A 190 -9.21 3.19 -14.97
C VAL A 190 -8.17 2.09 -14.87
N LEU A 191 -7.23 2.02 -15.82
CA LEU A 191 -6.13 1.04 -15.80
C LEU A 191 -5.26 1.20 -14.55
N PHE A 192 -4.84 2.42 -14.23
CA PHE A 192 -4.08 2.73 -13.02
C PHE A 192 -4.80 2.25 -11.74
N THR A 193 -6.10 2.46 -11.67
CA THR A 193 -6.94 2.04 -10.55
C THR A 193 -7.02 0.51 -10.43
N LEU A 194 -7.13 -0.21 -11.54
CA LEU A 194 -7.13 -1.67 -11.55
C LEU A 194 -5.76 -2.26 -11.23
N ASP A 195 -4.68 -1.66 -11.75
CA ASP A 195 -3.31 -2.06 -11.48
C ASP A 195 -2.93 -1.84 -10.01
N SER A 196 -3.32 -0.71 -9.44
CA SER A 196 -3.08 -0.41 -8.02
C SER A 196 -3.89 -1.35 -7.09
N ARG A 197 -5.10 -1.73 -7.49
CA ARG A 197 -5.86 -2.79 -6.80
C ARG A 197 -5.16 -4.14 -6.88
N THR A 198 -4.61 -4.50 -8.03
CA THR A 198 -3.81 -5.73 -8.21
C THR A 198 -2.55 -5.70 -7.36
N ALA A 199 -1.87 -4.56 -7.29
CA ALA A 199 -0.68 -4.35 -6.45
C ALA A 199 -0.99 -4.50 -4.94
N LEU A 200 -2.17 -4.06 -4.48
CA LEU A 200 -2.63 -4.32 -3.11
C LEU A 200 -2.76 -5.83 -2.84
N PHE A 201 -3.38 -6.58 -3.76
CA PHE A 201 -3.50 -8.04 -3.59
C PHE A 201 -2.13 -8.72 -3.51
N GLN A 202 -1.20 -8.28 -4.36
CA GLN A 202 0.18 -8.74 -4.30
C GLN A 202 0.83 -8.37 -2.97
N LEU A 203 0.62 -7.15 -2.46
CA LEU A 203 1.14 -6.71 -1.17
C LEU A 203 0.65 -7.63 -0.05
N LEU A 204 -0.66 -7.87 0.03
CA LEU A 204 -1.24 -8.76 1.01
C LEU A 204 -0.67 -10.18 0.91
N ALA A 205 -0.55 -10.73 -0.31
CA ALA A 205 0.03 -12.04 -0.54
C ALA A 205 1.50 -12.11 -0.09
N GLN A 206 2.31 -11.09 -0.37
CA GLN A 206 3.72 -11.04 0.06
C GLN A 206 3.86 -10.92 1.57
N ILE A 207 2.98 -10.15 2.24
CA ILE A 207 2.95 -10.07 3.71
C ILE A 207 2.63 -11.43 4.31
N MET A 208 1.58 -12.09 3.83
CA MET A 208 1.13 -13.39 4.35
C MET A 208 2.20 -14.48 4.12
N THR A 209 2.73 -14.59 2.91
CA THR A 209 3.75 -15.58 2.57
C THR A 209 5.09 -15.30 3.25
N GLY A 210 5.47 -14.02 3.35
CA GLY A 210 6.65 -13.59 4.09
C GLY A 210 6.55 -13.90 5.58
N ALA A 211 5.44 -13.55 6.23
CA ALA A 211 5.19 -13.86 7.63
C ALA A 211 5.21 -15.36 7.93
N ALA A 212 4.58 -16.18 7.06
CA ALA A 212 4.64 -17.63 7.17
C ALA A 212 6.08 -18.16 7.06
N ALA A 213 6.86 -17.64 6.10
CA ALA A 213 8.25 -18.02 5.91
C ALA A 213 9.12 -17.64 7.14
N LEU A 214 8.91 -16.44 7.70
CA LEU A 214 9.59 -16.00 8.92
C LEU A 214 9.25 -16.91 10.12
N ALA A 215 7.97 -17.19 10.33
CA ALA A 215 7.52 -18.02 11.44
C ALA A 215 8.11 -19.43 11.41
N VAL A 216 8.12 -20.07 10.23
CA VAL A 216 8.70 -21.41 10.04
C VAL A 216 10.21 -21.38 10.26
N ARG A 217 10.91 -20.41 9.67
CA ARG A 217 12.39 -20.34 9.70
C ARG A 217 12.97 -20.00 11.06
N PHE A 218 12.32 -19.11 11.79
CA PHE A 218 12.84 -18.60 13.07
C PHE A 218 12.14 -19.22 14.28
N SER A 219 11.22 -20.16 14.04
CA SER A 219 10.44 -20.86 15.08
C SER A 219 9.81 -19.86 16.05
N LEU A 220 9.15 -18.84 15.50
CA LEU A 220 8.63 -17.72 16.27
C LEU A 220 7.49 -18.18 17.21
N PRO A 221 7.50 -17.75 18.48
CA PRO A 221 6.35 -17.96 19.36
C PRO A 221 5.13 -17.22 18.80
N GLY A 222 3.98 -17.91 18.77
CA GLY A 222 2.76 -17.40 18.11
C GLY A 222 2.73 -17.54 16.58
N GLY A 223 3.77 -18.13 15.97
CA GLY A 223 3.78 -18.52 14.57
C GLY A 223 3.67 -17.33 13.60
N ALA A 224 2.94 -17.51 12.50
CA ALA A 224 2.82 -16.51 11.45
C ALA A 224 2.11 -15.22 11.92
N ILE A 225 1.22 -15.32 12.90
CA ILE A 225 0.40 -14.18 13.38
C ILE A 225 1.31 -13.10 13.97
N THR A 226 2.30 -13.48 14.77
CA THR A 226 3.25 -12.52 15.38
C THR A 226 4.26 -11.97 14.37
N ALA A 227 4.45 -12.66 13.24
CA ALA A 227 5.33 -12.23 12.16
C ALA A 227 4.67 -11.27 11.15
N LEU A 228 3.34 -11.17 11.11
CA LEU A 228 2.61 -10.34 10.14
C LEU A 228 2.99 -8.85 10.23
N PRO A 229 2.98 -8.20 11.41
CA PRO A 229 3.36 -6.78 11.49
C PRO A 229 4.83 -6.54 11.10
N ALA A 230 5.72 -7.50 11.39
CA ALA A 230 7.13 -7.42 11.02
C ALA A 230 7.33 -7.51 9.49
N ALA A 231 6.65 -8.47 8.84
CA ALA A 231 6.67 -8.61 7.38
C ALA A 231 6.08 -7.39 6.68
N TRP A 232 4.95 -6.87 7.17
CA TRP A 232 4.31 -5.66 6.65
C TRP A 232 5.25 -4.45 6.73
N ARG A 233 5.84 -4.19 7.90
CA ARG A 233 6.76 -3.07 8.08
C ARG A 233 7.98 -3.18 7.19
N TYR A 234 8.60 -4.36 7.08
CA TYR A 234 9.73 -4.55 6.17
C TYR A 234 9.37 -4.17 4.72
N ILE A 235 8.21 -4.62 4.24
CA ILE A 235 7.77 -4.30 2.87
C ILE A 235 7.51 -2.79 2.72
N GLN A 236 6.91 -2.12 3.73
CA GLN A 236 6.74 -0.66 3.72
C GLN A 236 8.09 0.07 3.65
N ASP A 237 9.05 -0.33 4.48
CA ASP A 237 10.38 0.26 4.52
C ASP A 237 11.11 0.11 3.16
N VAL A 238 10.96 -1.04 2.49
CA VAL A 238 11.52 -1.29 1.15
C VAL A 238 10.86 -0.40 0.09
N MET A 239 9.54 -0.22 0.14
CA MET A 239 8.81 0.65 -0.78
C MET A 239 9.21 2.12 -0.60
N GLN A 240 9.30 2.60 0.64
CA GLN A 240 9.70 3.99 0.95
C GLN A 240 11.13 4.29 0.50
N ARG A 241 12.07 3.35 0.67
CA ARG A 241 13.44 3.53 0.17
C ARG A 241 13.51 3.60 -1.35
N ALA A 242 12.68 2.83 -2.06
CA ALA A 242 12.62 2.88 -3.52
C ALA A 242 12.10 4.23 -4.03
N GLU A 243 11.26 4.92 -3.25
CA GLU A 243 10.81 6.29 -3.53
C GLU A 243 11.91 7.33 -3.25
N GLY A 244 12.63 7.20 -2.13
CA GLY A 244 13.67 8.14 -1.71
C GLY A 244 14.95 8.12 -2.56
N LEU A 245 15.23 7.03 -3.28
CA LEU A 245 16.38 6.91 -4.20
C LEU A 245 16.22 7.70 -5.52
N ARG A 246 15.19 8.55 -5.65
CA ARG A 246 14.90 9.37 -6.84
C ARG A 246 15.20 10.87 -6.72
N LEU A 247 16.08 11.26 -5.79
CA LEU A 247 16.63 12.63 -5.76
C LEU A 247 17.84 12.76 -6.68
#